data_AF-A0A0T1WDW2-F1
#
_entry.id   AF-A0A0T1WDW2-F1
#
_cell.length_a   1.000
_cell.length_b   1.000
_cell.length_c   1.000
_cell.angle_alpha   90.00
_cell.angle_beta   90.00
_cell.angle_gamma   90.00
#
_symmetry.space_group_name_H-M   'P 1'
#
loop_
_entity.id
_entity.type
_entity.pdbx_description
1 polymer ?
#
loop_
_entity_poly.entity_id
_entity_poly.type
_entity_poly.pdbx_seq_one_letter_code
_entity_poly.pdbx_strand_id
1 'polypeptide(L)' 'MSDVCRECREDLDHCHGTLVHHASFHVECTEDCATPDGLHSFSIDCEAVGCTCAVVVVASAAS' A
#
# COMPACT_ATOMS: atom_id res chain seq x y z
N MET A 1 26.24 -7.01 8.98
CA MET A 1 24.98 -6.28 9.17
C MET A 1 23.97 -7.28 9.68
N SER A 2 23.16 -6.93 10.66
CA SER A 2 22.21 -7.86 11.26
C SER A 2 20.89 -7.72 10.51
N ASP A 3 20.39 -8.84 9.96
CA ASP A 3 19.27 -8.94 9.02
C ASP A 3 17.89 -8.57 9.61
N VAL A 4 17.85 -8.15 10.87
CA VAL A 4 16.62 -7.77 11.57
C VAL A 4 16.52 -6.24 11.67
N CYS A 5 15.31 -5.70 11.52
CA CYS A 5 15.06 -4.28 11.60
C CYS A 5 15.21 -3.76 13.05
N ARG A 6 15.41 -2.46 13.27
CA ARG A 6 15.57 -1.92 14.64
C ARG A 6 14.29 -2.14 15.47
N GLU A 7 13.13 -1.79 14.93
CA GLU A 7 11.84 -1.88 15.63
C GLU A 7 11.49 -3.32 16.03
N CYS A 8 11.85 -4.28 15.18
CA CYS A 8 11.79 -5.71 15.45
C CYS A 8 12.63 -6.14 16.65
N ARG A 9 13.83 -5.54 16.85
CA ARG A 9 14.69 -5.85 18.02
C ARG A 9 14.09 -5.35 19.32
N GLU A 10 13.34 -4.26 19.24
CA GLU A 10 12.72 -3.60 20.39
C GLU A 10 11.27 -4.06 20.62
N ASP A 11 10.80 -5.08 19.88
CA ASP A 11 9.44 -5.64 19.96
C ASP A 11 8.33 -4.59 19.78
N LEU A 12 8.59 -3.57 18.96
CA LEU A 12 7.60 -2.53 18.67
C LEU A 12 6.57 -3.05 17.66
N ASP A 13 5.32 -2.60 17.78
CA ASP A 13 4.28 -2.88 16.80
C ASP A 13 4.50 -2.03 15.54
N HIS A 14 4.79 -2.67 14.40
CA HIS A 14 5.07 -2.02 13.12
C HIS A 14 4.86 -3.00 11.96
N CYS A 15 4.75 -2.47 10.74
CA CYS A 15 4.60 -3.26 9.51
C CYS A 15 5.73 -2.93 8.51
N HIS A 16 6.19 -3.95 7.78
CA HIS A 16 7.23 -3.82 6.74
C HIS A 16 6.63 -3.75 5.34
N GLY A 17 5.33 -4.03 5.23
CA GLY A 17 4.61 -3.94 3.98
C GLY A 17 4.44 -2.51 3.52
N THR A 18 4.11 -2.39 2.23
CA THR A 18 3.72 -1.12 1.65
C THR A 18 2.21 -0.99 1.71
N LEU A 19 1.72 0.13 2.27
CA LEU A 19 0.30 0.45 2.19
C LEU A 19 -0.02 1.00 0.80
N VAL A 20 -0.92 0.35 0.08
CA VAL A 20 -1.33 0.71 -1.27
C VAL A 20 -2.74 1.28 -1.24
N HIS A 21 -2.88 2.53 -1.69
CA HIS A 21 -4.18 3.18 -1.86
C HIS A 21 -4.74 2.90 -3.25
N HIS A 22 -5.84 2.16 -3.30
CA HIS A 22 -6.52 1.87 -4.56
C HIS A 22 -7.47 3.01 -4.96
N ALA A 23 -7.68 3.15 -6.28
CA ALA A 23 -8.62 4.13 -6.82
C ALA A 23 -10.07 3.97 -6.30
N SER A 24 -10.43 2.77 -5.80
CA SER A 24 -11.72 2.47 -5.18
C SER A 24 -11.85 2.93 -3.73
N PHE A 25 -10.87 3.66 -3.19
CA PHE A 25 -10.71 3.98 -1.76
C PHE A 25 -10.50 2.76 -0.87
N HIS A 26 -10.25 1.59 -1.47
CA HIS A 26 -9.75 0.43 -0.75
C HIS A 26 -8.28 0.64 -0.41
N VAL A 27 -7.86 0.11 0.73
CA VAL A 27 -6.48 0.16 1.20
C VAL A 27 -6.00 -1.26 1.43
N GLU A 28 -4.84 -1.61 0.90
CA GLU A 28 -4.24 -2.94 1.02
C GLU A 28 -2.80 -2.82 1.48
N CYS A 29 -2.38 -3.69 2.40
CA CYS A 29 -0.97 -3.84 2.75
C CYS A 29 -0.40 -5.06 2.04
N THR A 30 0.78 -4.92 1.42
CA THR A 30 1.41 -6.03 0.69
C THR A 30 1.72 -7.27 1.54
N GLU A 31 1.79 -7.10 2.86
CA GLU A 31 2.07 -8.17 3.83
C GLU A 31 0.82 -8.63 4.61
N ASP A 32 -0.39 -8.19 4.21
CA ASP A 32 -1.68 -8.56 4.83
C ASP A 32 -1.68 -8.42 6.38
N CYS A 33 -1.34 -7.23 6.86
CA CYS A 33 -1.20 -6.95 8.29
C CYS A 33 -2.47 -6.35 8.94
N ALA A 34 -2.49 -6.31 10.28
CA ALA A 34 -3.55 -5.65 11.06
C ALA A 34 -3.16 -4.22 11.54
N THR A 35 -1.98 -3.72 11.15
CA THR A 35 -1.53 -2.38 11.52
C THR A 35 -2.48 -1.32 10.93
N PRO A 36 -2.92 -0.32 11.71
CA PRO A 36 -3.72 0.78 11.18
C PRO A 36 -3.04 1.49 10.02
N ASP A 37 -3.82 1.92 9.03
CA ASP A 37 -3.33 2.63 7.83
C ASP A 37 -2.34 3.75 8.16
N GLY A 38 -2.66 4.60 9.14
CA GLY A 38 -1.81 5.73 9.55
C GLY A 38 -0.52 5.37 10.30
N LEU A 39 -0.27 4.09 10.58
CA LEU A 39 0.94 3.59 11.24
C LEU A 39 1.88 2.86 10.28
N HIS A 40 1.54 2.79 8.99
CA HIS A 40 2.48 2.30 7.99
C HIS A 40 3.56 3.34 7.71
N SER A 41 4.81 2.89 7.75
CA SER A 41 5.97 3.75 7.46
C SER A 41 6.04 4.12 5.97
N PHE A 42 5.50 3.26 5.10
CA PHE A 42 5.51 3.46 3.65
C PHE A 42 4.11 3.29 3.06
N SER A 43 3.67 4.32 2.32
CA SER A 43 2.38 4.38 1.63
C SER A 43 2.55 4.95 0.23
N ILE A 44 1.85 4.35 -0.73
CA ILE A 44 1.84 4.75 -2.15
C ILE A 44 0.45 4.61 -2.75
N ASP A 45 0.20 5.34 -3.84
CA ASP A 45 -0.97 5.09 -4.69
C ASP A 45 -0.76 3.85 -5.58
N CYS A 46 -1.84 3.11 -5.85
CA CYS A 46 -1.82 1.90 -6.67
C CYS A 46 -1.32 2.11 -8.11
N GLU A 47 -1.31 3.35 -8.60
CA GLU A 47 -0.72 3.71 -9.89
C GLU A 47 0.80 3.42 -9.93
N ALA A 48 1.51 3.65 -8.81
CA ALA A 48 2.96 3.48 -8.73
C ALA A 48 3.41 2.01 -8.95
N VAL A 49 2.52 1.05 -8.73
CA VAL A 49 2.75 -0.38 -8.97
C VAL A 49 2.09 -0.89 -10.26
N GLY A 50 1.45 0.00 -11.03
CA GLY A 50 0.78 -0.36 -12.28
C GLY A 50 -0.54 -1.11 -12.09
N CYS A 51 -1.28 -0.86 -11.00
CA CYS A 51 -2.60 -1.48 -10.80
C CYS A 51 -3.56 -1.11 -11.94
N THR A 52 -4.26 -2.10 -12.48
CA THR A 52 -5.31 -1.87 -13.49
C THR A 52 -6.48 -1.05 -12.96
N CYS A 53 -6.66 -1.01 -11.64
CA CYS A 53 -7.65 -0.19 -10.97
C CYS A 53 -7.43 1.32 -11.14
N ALA A 54 -6.22 1.77 -11.47
CA ALA A 54 -5.92 3.18 -11.76
C ALA A 54 -6.30 3.59 -13.21
N VAL A 55 -6.67 2.63 -14.06
CA VAL A 55 -7.00 2.90 -15.46
C VAL A 55 -8.40 3.50 -15.57
N VAL A 56 -8.48 4.77 -15.99
CA VAL A 56 -9.75 5.43 -16.30
C VAL A 56 -10.09 5.21 -17.77
N VAL A 57 -11.12 4.42 -18.04
CA VAL A 57 -11.64 4.27 -19.41
C VAL A 57 -12.60 5.43 -19.70
N VAL A 58 -12.16 6.40 -20.50
CA VAL A 58 -13.05 7.42 -21.05
C VAL A 58 -13.87 6.79 -22.18
N ALA A 59 -15.19 6.69 -21.98
CA ALA A 59 -16.09 6.28 -23.04
C ALA A 59 -16.19 7.41 -24.06
N SER A 60 -15.67 7.20 -25.28
CA SER A 60 -15.92 8.10 -26.39
C SER A 60 -17.40 8.03 -26.75
N ALA A 61 -18.11 9.16 -26.66
CA ALA A 61 -19.45 9.27 -27.23
C ALA A 61 -19.34 9.14 -28.76
N ALA A 62 -19.72 7.98 -29.29
CA ALA A 62 -19.89 7.81 -30.73
C ALA A 62 -21.00 8.76 -31.19
N SER A 63 -20.64 9.69 -32.07
CA SER A 63 -21.57 10.51 -32.86
C SER A 63 -21.70 9.92 -34.25
#